data_AF-A0A939Y672-F1
#
_entry.id   AF-A0A939Y672-F1
#
_cell.length_a   1.000
_cell.length_b   1.000
_cell.length_c   1.000
_cell.angle_alpha   90.00
_cell.angle_beta   90.00
_cell.angle_gamma   90.00
#
_symmetry.space_group_name_H-M   'P 1'
#
loop_
_entity.id
_entity.type
_entity.pdbx_description
1 polymer ?
#
loop_
_entity_poly.entity_id
_entity_poly.type
_entity_poly.pdbx_seq_one_letter_code
_entity_poly.pdbx_strand_id
1 'polypeptide(L)'
;EFAGIDKKQSEEFIKQEADIYYYYLEHFSEFFAEYWYGMPSEFVVTADASYALAYSKFLADQIGLIPKQVIITDKTPEKFRPAISEYFKNNISEGVSIDVVFEEDGYEVEKLIENVEFTAGKPLILGTSWELTLANKKGALFFEISTPSSETLVINRSHIGYKGALQFLERIYSASVGGK
;
A
#
# COMPACT_ATOMS: atom_id res chain seq x y z
N GLU A 1 -27.06 -8.31 3.16
CA GLU A 1 -28.30 -8.13 3.95
C GLU A 1 -28.59 -6.70 4.44
N PHE A 2 -27.70 -5.71 4.22
CA PHE A 2 -27.94 -4.32 4.67
C PHE A 2 -29.05 -3.57 3.91
N ALA A 3 -29.07 -3.71 2.58
CA ALA A 3 -29.97 -2.95 1.70
C ALA A 3 -31.32 -3.63 1.42
N GLY A 4 -31.55 -4.86 1.90
CA GLY A 4 -32.81 -5.60 1.70
C GLY A 4 -33.14 -5.97 0.24
N ILE A 5 -32.19 -5.88 -0.69
CA ILE A 5 -32.35 -6.19 -2.12
C ILE A 5 -31.68 -7.53 -2.47
N ASP A 6 -32.14 -8.15 -3.57
CA ASP A 6 -31.51 -9.36 -4.12
C ASP A 6 -30.06 -9.08 -4.52
N LYS A 7 -29.15 -9.88 -3.98
CA LYS A 7 -27.71 -9.74 -4.19
C LYS A 7 -27.17 -10.53 -5.37
N LYS A 8 -28.00 -11.34 -6.04
CA LYS A 8 -27.54 -12.24 -7.11
C LYS A 8 -26.72 -11.52 -8.18
N GLN A 9 -27.22 -10.40 -8.69
CA GLN A 9 -26.52 -9.63 -9.73
C GLN A 9 -25.17 -9.07 -9.24
N SER A 10 -25.10 -8.54 -8.01
CA SER A 10 -23.85 -8.01 -7.45
C SER A 10 -22.82 -9.11 -7.20
N GLU A 11 -23.26 -10.26 -6.70
CA GLU A 11 -22.37 -11.40 -6.40
C GLU A 11 -21.82 -12.03 -7.69
N GLU A 12 -22.66 -12.14 -8.73
CA GLU A 12 -22.21 -12.58 -10.07
C GLU A 12 -21.18 -11.63 -10.66
N PHE A 13 -21.38 -10.31 -10.55
CA PHE A 13 -20.41 -9.32 -11.00
C PHE A 13 -19.09 -9.38 -10.20
N ILE A 14 -19.17 -9.46 -8.87
CA ILE A 14 -17.99 -9.56 -7.99
C ILE A 14 -17.19 -10.81 -8.35
N LYS A 15 -17.87 -11.95 -8.55
CA LYS A 15 -17.21 -13.19 -8.94
C LYS A 15 -16.46 -13.04 -10.27
N GLN A 16 -17.10 -12.46 -11.29
CA GLN A 16 -16.45 -12.26 -12.59
C GLN A 16 -15.19 -11.38 -12.50
N GLU A 17 -15.25 -10.27 -11.74
CA GLU A 17 -14.08 -9.41 -11.56
C GLU A 17 -12.99 -10.09 -10.71
N ALA A 18 -13.37 -10.89 -9.72
CA ALA A 18 -12.44 -11.68 -8.91
C ALA A 18 -11.73 -12.77 -9.73
N ASP A 19 -12.47 -13.49 -10.58
CA ASP A 19 -11.92 -14.52 -11.45
C ASP A 19 -10.85 -13.92 -12.40
N ILE A 20 -11.12 -12.73 -12.96
CA ILE A 20 -10.14 -11.99 -13.78
C ILE A 20 -8.93 -11.57 -12.94
N TYR A 21 -9.16 -11.02 -11.74
CA TYR A 21 -8.09 -10.59 -10.85
C TYR A 21 -7.13 -11.72 -10.50
N TYR A 22 -7.66 -12.84 -10.03
CA TYR A 22 -6.84 -13.97 -9.61
C TYR A 22 -6.16 -14.65 -10.78
N TYR A 23 -6.80 -14.69 -11.96
CA TYR A 23 -6.14 -15.14 -13.19
C TYR A 23 -4.85 -14.34 -13.44
N TYR A 24 -4.90 -13.01 -13.42
CA TYR A 24 -3.70 -12.20 -13.65
C TYR A 24 -2.69 -12.30 -12.51
N LEU A 25 -3.16 -12.38 -11.25
CA LEU A 25 -2.26 -12.48 -10.09
C LEU A 25 -1.48 -13.79 -10.07
N GLU A 26 -2.11 -14.91 -10.43
CA GLU A 26 -1.47 -16.22 -10.53
C GLU A 26 -0.34 -16.20 -11.57
N HIS A 27 -0.60 -15.69 -12.77
CA HIS A 27 0.43 -15.57 -13.82
C HIS A 27 1.52 -14.56 -13.44
N PHE A 28 1.18 -13.50 -12.71
CA PHE A 28 2.16 -12.57 -12.19
C PHE A 28 3.08 -13.22 -11.15
N SER A 29 2.58 -14.17 -10.36
CA SER A 29 3.39 -14.87 -9.36
C SER A 29 4.53 -15.68 -9.97
N GLU A 30 4.34 -16.26 -11.16
CA GLU A 30 5.39 -16.96 -11.92
C GLU A 30 6.52 -15.99 -12.31
N PHE A 31 6.15 -14.81 -12.84
CA PHE A 31 7.11 -13.76 -13.12
C PHE A 31 7.85 -13.30 -11.85
N PHE A 32 7.14 -13.09 -10.76
CA PHE A 32 7.75 -12.64 -9.50
C PHE A 32 8.75 -13.67 -8.95
N ALA A 33 8.46 -14.96 -9.08
CA ALA A 33 9.37 -16.02 -8.64
C ALA A 33 10.68 -16.05 -9.44
N GLU A 34 10.65 -15.74 -10.74
CA GLU A 34 11.84 -15.69 -11.59
C GLU A 34 12.67 -14.42 -11.41
N TYR A 35 12.02 -13.27 -11.22
CA TYR A 35 12.66 -11.94 -11.20
C TYR A 35 12.71 -11.30 -9.82
N TRP A 36 12.66 -12.09 -8.74
CA TRP A 36 12.59 -11.60 -7.36
C TRP A 36 13.74 -10.65 -6.98
N TYR A 37 14.91 -10.77 -7.62
CA TYR A 37 16.06 -9.91 -7.36
C TYR A 37 15.81 -8.48 -7.87
N GLY A 38 15.80 -7.52 -6.94
CA GLY A 38 15.56 -6.09 -7.24
C GLY A 38 14.11 -5.63 -7.06
N MET A 39 13.20 -6.55 -6.73
CA MET A 39 11.82 -6.23 -6.38
C MET A 39 11.72 -5.65 -4.97
N PRO A 40 10.66 -4.88 -4.67
CA PRO A 40 10.42 -4.44 -3.32
C PRO A 40 10.04 -5.60 -2.41
N SER A 41 10.58 -5.60 -1.19
CA SER A 41 10.25 -6.56 -0.13
C SER A 41 9.83 -5.90 1.17
N GLU A 42 10.18 -4.64 1.37
CA GLU A 42 9.88 -3.88 2.59
C GLU A 42 9.22 -2.55 2.23
N PHE A 43 8.25 -2.10 3.02
CA PHE A 43 7.53 -0.87 2.72
C PHE A 43 7.27 0.04 3.92
N VAL A 44 7.08 1.33 3.61
CA VAL A 44 6.56 2.34 4.51
C VAL A 44 5.36 3.01 3.86
N VAL A 45 4.31 3.25 4.65
CA VAL A 45 3.09 3.95 4.21
C VAL A 45 2.87 5.19 5.06
N THR A 46 2.65 6.33 4.42
CA THR A 46 2.18 7.57 5.03
C THR A 46 0.91 8.07 4.34
N ALA A 47 -0.21 8.11 5.06
CA ALA A 47 -1.52 8.51 4.54
C ALA A 47 -2.54 8.74 5.67
N ASP A 48 -3.78 9.10 5.35
CA ASP A 48 -4.88 9.01 6.31
C ASP A 48 -5.14 7.56 6.76
N ALA A 49 -5.92 7.39 7.84
CA ALA A 49 -6.13 6.09 8.46
C ALA A 49 -6.74 5.05 7.50
N SER A 50 -7.55 5.47 6.53
CA SER A 50 -8.24 4.57 5.62
C SER A 50 -7.31 4.06 4.52
N TYR A 51 -6.57 4.96 3.87
CA TYR A 51 -5.58 4.55 2.87
C TYR A 51 -4.42 3.80 3.50
N ALA A 52 -3.94 4.25 4.67
CA ALA A 52 -2.89 3.55 5.40
C ALA A 52 -3.26 2.09 5.65
N LEU A 53 -4.51 1.84 6.08
CA LEU A 53 -5.03 0.51 6.29
C LEU A 53 -5.13 -0.29 4.99
N ALA A 54 -5.75 0.29 3.96
CA ALA A 54 -5.99 -0.39 2.70
C ALA A 54 -4.69 -0.87 2.03
N TYR A 55 -3.69 0.02 1.91
CA TYR A 55 -2.41 -0.33 1.31
C TYR A 55 -1.59 -1.29 2.17
N SER A 56 -1.55 -1.07 3.50
CA SER A 56 -0.78 -1.95 4.38
C SER A 56 -1.34 -3.36 4.39
N LYS A 57 -2.68 -3.50 4.44
CA LYS A 57 -3.34 -4.80 4.34
C LYS A 57 -3.08 -5.45 3.00
N PHE A 58 -3.27 -4.72 1.89
CA PHE A 58 -3.04 -5.28 0.56
C PHE A 58 -1.60 -5.76 0.37
N LEU A 59 -0.61 -4.93 0.72
CA LEU A 59 0.80 -5.25 0.51
C LEU A 59 1.29 -6.36 1.44
N ALA A 60 0.90 -6.35 2.71
CA ALA A 60 1.32 -7.39 3.64
C ALA A 60 0.59 -8.72 3.41
N ASP A 61 -0.73 -8.68 3.21
CA ASP A 61 -1.56 -9.89 3.17
C ASP A 61 -1.62 -10.54 1.79
N GLN A 62 -1.79 -9.75 0.74
CA GLN A 62 -1.97 -10.29 -0.62
C GLN A 62 -0.64 -10.46 -1.36
N ILE A 63 0.32 -9.56 -1.11
CA ILE A 63 1.61 -9.54 -1.83
C ILE A 63 2.75 -10.10 -0.98
N GLY A 64 2.64 -10.09 0.35
CA GLY A 64 3.67 -10.60 1.25
C GLY A 64 4.85 -9.65 1.47
N LEU A 65 4.67 -8.35 1.24
CA LEU A 65 5.71 -7.36 1.59
C LEU A 65 5.75 -7.11 3.10
N ILE A 66 6.94 -6.80 3.61
CA ILE A 66 7.19 -6.60 5.03
C ILE A 66 6.96 -5.13 5.39
N PRO A 67 5.97 -4.81 6.25
CA PRO A 67 5.76 -3.46 6.73
C PRO A 67 6.90 -3.05 7.68
N LYS A 68 7.50 -1.88 7.45
CA LYS A 68 8.52 -1.31 8.35
C LYS A 68 7.96 -0.21 9.22
N GLN A 69 7.08 0.63 8.66
CA GLN A 69 6.40 1.67 9.40
C GLN A 69 5.12 2.08 8.70
N VAL A 70 4.09 2.38 9.49
CA VAL A 70 2.86 3.00 9.00
C VAL A 70 2.63 4.27 9.80
N ILE A 71 2.50 5.39 9.09
CA ILE A 71 2.31 6.72 9.65
C ILE A 71 0.95 7.23 9.20
N ILE A 72 0.07 7.47 10.16
CA ILE A 72 -1.25 8.04 9.91
C ILE A 72 -1.16 9.55 10.08
N THR A 73 -1.41 10.28 8.99
CA THR A 73 -1.22 11.74 8.91
C THR A 73 -2.49 12.55 9.05
N ASP A 74 -3.65 11.89 9.12
CA ASP A 74 -4.89 12.58 9.43
C ASP A 74 -5.01 12.89 10.93
N LYS A 75 -5.86 13.87 11.22
CA LYS A 75 -6.23 14.21 12.61
C LYS A 75 -7.20 13.19 13.19
N THR A 76 -6.79 11.92 13.25
CA THR A 76 -7.57 10.83 13.85
C THR A 76 -7.90 11.19 15.31
N PRO A 77 -9.19 11.25 15.69
CA PRO A 77 -9.58 11.52 17.07
C PRO A 77 -8.97 10.51 18.05
N GLU A 78 -8.42 10.99 19.17
CA GLU A 78 -7.69 10.17 20.15
C GLU A 78 -8.47 8.93 20.61
N LYS A 79 -9.80 9.05 20.76
CA LYS A 79 -10.68 7.94 21.15
C LYS A 79 -10.67 6.76 20.17
N PHE A 80 -10.32 6.96 18.91
CA PHE A 80 -10.26 5.92 17.88
C PHE A 80 -8.85 5.36 17.66
N ARG A 81 -7.81 6.10 18.05
CA ARG A 81 -6.40 5.68 17.87
C ARG A 81 -6.11 4.28 18.45
N PRO A 82 -6.56 3.93 19.68
CA PRO A 82 -6.32 2.59 20.23
C PRO A 82 -6.92 1.48 19.40
N ALA A 83 -8.15 1.66 18.89
CA ALA A 83 -8.83 0.65 18.08
C ALA A 83 -8.13 0.46 16.72
N ILE A 84 -7.66 1.56 16.12
CA ILE A 84 -6.90 1.52 14.86
C ILE A 84 -5.56 0.81 15.10
N SER A 85 -4.78 1.21 16.11
CA SER A 85 -3.50 0.56 16.43
C SER A 85 -3.66 -0.94 16.72
N GLU A 86 -4.69 -1.32 17.47
CA GLU A 86 -4.98 -2.73 17.76
C GLU A 86 -5.33 -3.52 16.49
N TYR A 87 -6.05 -2.90 15.55
CA TYR A 87 -6.32 -3.52 14.26
C TYR A 87 -5.03 -3.79 13.50
N PHE A 88 -4.13 -2.80 13.42
CA PHE A 88 -2.86 -2.94 12.72
C PHE A 88 -1.92 -3.99 13.33
N LYS A 89 -2.01 -4.21 14.64
CA LYS A 89 -1.23 -5.25 15.33
C LYS A 89 -1.72 -6.67 15.07
N ASN A 90 -3.05 -6.85 14.98
CA ASN A 90 -3.64 -8.17 15.07
C ASN A 90 -4.44 -8.62 13.85
N ASN A 91 -4.74 -7.74 12.90
CA ASN A 91 -5.73 -8.01 11.83
C ASN A 91 -5.25 -7.67 10.41
N ILE A 92 -3.98 -7.30 10.24
CA ILE A 92 -3.41 -6.98 8.92
C ILE A 92 -3.23 -8.24 8.10
N SER A 93 -2.38 -9.16 8.57
CA SER A 93 -2.16 -10.49 8.00
C SER A 93 -1.67 -11.44 9.10
N GLU A 94 -1.76 -12.75 8.87
CA GLU A 94 -1.31 -13.75 9.82
C GLU A 94 0.20 -13.62 10.07
N GLY A 95 0.61 -13.51 11.33
CA GLY A 95 2.02 -13.33 11.70
C GLY A 95 2.61 -11.94 11.43
N VAL A 96 1.82 -10.99 10.95
CA VAL A 96 2.24 -9.60 10.70
C VAL A 96 1.63 -8.67 11.75
N SER A 97 2.48 -8.01 12.53
CA SER A 97 2.10 -6.97 13.48
C SER A 97 2.76 -5.65 13.10
N ILE A 98 1.97 -4.58 12.98
CA ILE A 98 2.44 -3.26 12.61
C ILE A 98 2.19 -2.27 13.75
N ASP A 99 3.25 -1.59 14.20
CA ASP A 99 3.11 -0.41 15.05
C ASP A 99 2.82 0.82 14.19
N VAL A 100 1.72 1.50 14.50
CA VAL A 100 1.27 2.70 13.79
C VAL A 100 1.64 3.94 14.59
N VAL A 101 2.19 4.93 13.90
CA VAL A 101 2.44 6.27 14.45
C VAL A 101 1.38 7.23 13.92
N PHE A 102 0.85 8.10 14.78
CA PHE A 102 -0.04 9.18 14.37
C PHE A 102 0.75 10.48 14.41
N GLU A 103 1.02 11.08 13.25
CA GLU A 103 1.80 12.31 13.12
C GLU A 103 1.28 13.15 11.95
N GLU A 104 0.90 14.40 12.23
CA GLU A 104 0.30 15.32 11.25
C GLU A 104 1.35 16.25 10.62
N ASP A 105 2.50 16.44 11.27
CA ASP A 105 3.57 17.32 10.82
C ASP A 105 4.48 16.62 9.78
N GLY A 106 4.47 17.11 8.54
CA GLY A 106 5.25 16.54 7.45
C GLY A 106 6.76 16.46 7.70
N TYR A 107 7.33 17.38 8.48
CA TYR A 107 8.75 17.34 8.82
C TYR A 107 9.06 16.21 9.80
N GLU A 108 8.18 15.98 10.78
CA GLU A 108 8.33 14.84 11.70
C GLU A 108 8.02 13.50 10.99
N VAL A 109 7.07 13.47 10.06
CA VAL A 109 6.85 12.32 9.16
C VAL A 109 8.12 11.99 8.38
N GLU A 110 8.76 12.98 7.76
CA GLU A 110 10.00 12.77 6.98
C GLU A 110 11.11 12.19 7.87
N LYS A 111 11.29 12.69 9.10
CA LYS A 111 12.25 12.14 10.06
C LYS A 111 11.93 10.71 10.47
N LEU A 112 10.66 10.38 10.70
CA LEU A 112 10.25 9.03 11.06
C LEU A 112 10.68 8.06 9.95
N ILE A 113 10.37 8.40 8.69
CA ILE A 113 10.76 7.60 7.52
C ILE A 113 12.29 7.57 7.35
N GLU A 114 13.00 8.68 7.60
CA GLU A 114 14.45 8.75 7.52
C GLU A 114 15.13 7.74 8.46
N ASN A 115 14.57 7.54 9.65
CA ASN A 115 15.08 6.60 10.65
C ASN A 115 14.69 5.13 10.39
N VAL A 116 13.87 4.85 9.38
CA VAL A 116 13.55 3.47 9.00
C VAL A 116 14.74 2.79 8.33
N GLU A 117 15.18 1.67 8.93
CA GLU A 117 16.17 0.76 8.37
C GLU A 117 15.51 -0.28 7.49
N PHE A 118 15.80 -0.21 6.19
CA PHE A 118 15.45 -1.24 5.22
C PHE A 118 16.59 -2.26 5.16
N THR A 119 16.25 -3.54 5.35
CA THR A 119 17.17 -4.65 5.50
C THR A 119 17.16 -5.62 4.33
N ALA A 120 16.14 -5.56 3.47
CA ALA A 120 15.98 -6.48 2.36
C ALA A 120 15.33 -5.80 1.15
N GLY A 121 15.75 -6.23 -0.06
CA GLY A 121 15.18 -5.82 -1.34
C GLY A 121 15.24 -4.31 -1.59
N LYS A 122 14.49 -3.85 -2.60
CA LYS A 122 14.36 -2.42 -2.88
C LYS A 122 13.30 -1.81 -1.94
N PRO A 123 13.59 -0.73 -1.20
CA PRO A 123 12.56 -0.13 -0.33
C PRO A 123 11.37 0.39 -1.15
N LEU A 124 10.16 0.30 -0.60
CA LEU A 124 8.95 0.89 -1.17
C LEU A 124 8.40 1.95 -0.21
N ILE A 125 8.30 3.19 -0.67
CA ILE A 125 7.71 4.29 0.10
C ILE A 125 6.43 4.76 -0.60
N LEU A 126 5.35 4.74 0.14
CA LEU A 126 4.02 5.13 -0.30
C LEU A 126 3.60 6.36 0.51
N GLY A 127 3.36 7.49 -0.16
CA GLY A 127 3.14 8.74 0.56
C GLY A 127 2.54 9.87 -0.25
N THR A 128 2.93 11.09 0.12
CA THR A 128 2.60 12.34 -0.57
C THR A 128 3.82 12.85 -1.31
N SER A 129 3.67 13.86 -2.17
CA SER A 129 4.79 14.45 -2.91
C SER A 129 5.94 14.93 -2.03
N TRP A 130 5.69 15.20 -0.73
CA TRP A 130 6.70 15.66 0.21
C TRP A 130 7.76 14.59 0.49
N GLU A 131 7.41 13.31 0.46
CA GLU A 131 8.34 12.21 0.73
C GLU A 131 9.22 11.84 -0.49
N LEU A 132 8.98 12.40 -1.68
CA LEU A 132 9.69 12.02 -2.91
C LEU A 132 11.22 12.21 -2.77
N THR A 133 11.66 13.34 -2.23
CA THR A 133 13.09 13.65 -2.13
C THR A 133 13.78 12.69 -1.15
N LEU A 134 13.14 12.39 -0.03
CA LEU A 134 13.62 11.39 0.92
C LEU A 134 13.66 9.99 0.29
N ALA A 135 12.64 9.59 -0.45
CA ALA A 135 12.60 8.30 -1.11
C ALA A 135 13.75 8.14 -2.12
N ASN A 136 14.04 9.17 -2.90
CA ASN A 136 15.20 9.21 -3.81
C ASN A 136 16.52 9.08 -3.05
N LYS A 137 16.69 9.80 -1.92
CA LYS A 137 17.87 9.70 -1.05
C LYS A 137 18.09 8.27 -0.52
N LYS A 138 17.01 7.54 -0.24
CA LYS A 138 17.04 6.13 0.21
C LYS A 138 17.11 5.11 -0.93
N GLY A 139 17.10 5.54 -2.20
CA GLY A 139 17.02 4.63 -3.35
C GLY A 139 15.72 3.81 -3.39
N ALA A 140 14.67 4.30 -2.72
CA ALA A 140 13.37 3.65 -2.63
C ALA A 140 12.55 3.85 -3.91
N LEU A 141 11.70 2.88 -4.23
CA LEU A 141 10.57 3.12 -5.11
C LEU A 141 9.57 4.02 -4.40
N PHE A 142 9.05 5.02 -5.10
CA PHE A 142 8.13 5.99 -4.53
C PHE A 142 6.80 6.01 -5.29
N PHE A 143 5.69 5.98 -4.56
CA PHE A 143 4.35 6.12 -5.12
C PHE A 143 3.50 7.09 -4.30
N GLU A 144 2.97 8.10 -4.99
CA GLU A 144 1.96 8.97 -4.42
C GLU A 144 0.64 8.22 -4.29
N ILE A 145 0.17 8.12 -3.05
CA ILE A 145 -1.10 7.47 -2.69
C ILE A 145 -2.00 8.38 -1.83
N SER A 146 -1.49 9.52 -1.40
CA SER A 146 -2.22 10.49 -0.58
C SER A 146 -1.95 11.92 -1.05
N THR A 147 -2.59 12.89 -0.41
CA THR A 147 -2.50 14.31 -0.74
C THR A 147 -1.55 15.05 0.20
N PRO A 148 -0.77 16.03 -0.28
CA PRO A 148 -0.77 16.55 -1.66
C PRO A 148 -0.08 15.60 -2.67
N SER A 149 -0.56 15.64 -3.92
CA SER A 149 -0.02 14.90 -5.06
C SER A 149 0.26 15.88 -6.21
N SER A 150 1.53 16.14 -6.48
CA SER A 150 2.04 17.03 -7.52
C SER A 150 2.86 16.31 -8.59
N GLU A 151 3.30 15.07 -8.33
CA GLU A 151 4.18 14.33 -9.24
C GLU A 151 3.41 13.32 -10.12
N THR A 152 2.13 13.12 -9.84
CA THR A 152 1.28 12.16 -10.56
C THR A 152 0.18 12.85 -11.39
N LEU A 153 0.26 12.71 -12.71
CA LEU A 153 -0.88 13.03 -13.60
C LEU A 153 -1.90 11.88 -13.59
N VAL A 154 -3.14 12.18 -13.23
CA VAL A 154 -4.26 11.23 -13.21
C VAL A 154 -5.29 11.60 -14.27
N ILE A 155 -5.51 10.70 -15.25
CA ILE A 155 -6.55 10.87 -16.28
C ILE A 155 -7.79 10.02 -15.96
N ASN A 156 -7.59 8.71 -15.74
CA ASN A 156 -8.67 7.76 -15.44
C ASN A 156 -8.16 6.57 -14.59
N ARG A 157 -7.19 6.82 -13.72
CA ARG A 157 -6.55 5.77 -12.90
C ARG A 157 -7.31 5.60 -11.59
N SER A 158 -7.40 4.36 -11.11
CA SER A 158 -7.90 4.02 -9.78
C SER A 158 -7.02 2.96 -9.13
N HIS A 159 -6.88 2.99 -7.81
CA HIS A 159 -6.26 1.92 -7.02
C HIS A 159 -7.28 1.12 -6.20
N ILE A 160 -8.58 1.33 -6.48
CA ILE A 160 -9.68 0.72 -5.76
C ILE A 160 -10.26 -0.46 -6.56
N GLY A 161 -10.57 -1.55 -5.85
CA GLY A 161 -11.18 -2.76 -6.42
C GLY A 161 -10.20 -3.61 -7.22
N TYR A 162 -10.72 -4.67 -7.85
CA TYR A 162 -9.94 -5.67 -8.57
C TYR A 162 -9.03 -5.09 -9.65
N LYS A 163 -9.58 -4.26 -10.54
CA LYS A 163 -8.81 -3.59 -11.60
C LYS A 163 -7.79 -2.60 -11.05
N GLY A 164 -8.16 -1.86 -9.99
CA GLY A 164 -7.26 -0.89 -9.37
C GLY A 164 -6.06 -1.55 -8.68
N ALA A 165 -6.26 -2.72 -8.08
CA ALA A 165 -5.20 -3.53 -7.50
C ALA A 165 -4.20 -4.00 -8.58
N LEU A 166 -4.67 -4.52 -9.72
CA LEU A 166 -3.79 -4.90 -10.83
C LEU A 166 -3.01 -3.69 -11.38
N GLN A 167 -3.66 -2.54 -11.57
CA GLN A 167 -3.00 -1.31 -12.00
C GLN A 167 -1.94 -0.83 -10.99
N PHE A 168 -2.19 -1.03 -9.69
CA PHE A 168 -1.23 -0.68 -8.65
C PHE A 168 -0.01 -1.60 -8.66
N LEU A 169 -0.20 -2.91 -8.79
CA LEU A 169 0.90 -3.87 -8.94
C LEU A 169 1.73 -3.59 -10.19
N GLU A 170 1.06 -3.37 -11.33
CA GLU A 170 1.73 -3.03 -12.59
C GLU A 170 2.66 -1.83 -12.42
N ARG A 171 2.24 -0.79 -11.68
CA ARG A 171 3.07 0.38 -11.38
C ARG A 171 4.29 0.04 -10.53
N ILE A 172 4.09 -0.70 -9.43
CA ILE A 172 5.18 -1.10 -8.51
C ILE A 172 6.25 -1.87 -9.27
N TYR A 173 5.84 -2.88 -10.03
CA TYR A 173 6.77 -3.80 -10.65
C TYR A 173 7.35 -3.26 -11.96
N SER A 174 6.61 -2.45 -12.71
CA SER A 174 7.18 -1.72 -13.86
C SER A 174 8.28 -0.75 -13.43
N ALA A 175 8.10 -0.04 -12.30
CA ALA A 175 9.14 0.84 -11.75
C ALA A 175 10.36 0.06 -11.23
N SER A 176 10.17 -1.21 -10.86
CA SER A 176 11.25 -2.10 -10.42
C SER A 176 12.08 -2.62 -11.60
N VAL A 177 11.40 -3.10 -12.66
CA VAL A 177 12.03 -3.67 -13.86
C VAL A 177 12.62 -2.59 -14.77
N GLY A 178 11.94 -1.45 -14.89
CA GLY A 178 12.34 -0.35 -15.77
C GLY A 178 13.52 0.49 -15.26
N GLY A 179 14.19 0.08 -14.18
CA GLY A 179 15.25 0.81 -13.51
C GLY A 179 16.39 1.24 -14.44
N LYS A 180 16.28 2.46 -14.94
CA LYS A 180 17.37 3.43 -14.99
C LYS A 180 17.36 4.23 -13.69
#